data_AF-A0AAU2V7C0-F1
#
_entry.id   AF-A0AAU2V7C0-F1
#
_cell.length_a   1.000
_cell.length_b   1.000
_cell.length_c   1.000
_cell.angle_alpha   90.00
_cell.angle_beta   90.00
_cell.angle_gamma   90.00
#
_symmetry.space_group_name_H-M   'P 1'
#
loop_
_entity.id
_entity.type
_entity.pdbx_description
1 polymer ?
#
loop_
_entity_poly.entity_id
_entity_poly.type
_entity_poly.pdbx_seq_one_letter_code
_entity_poly.pdbx_strand_id
1 'polypeptide(L)'
;MAGFRIGRGGRDNNRPPRQPQQQGQQQAPAQQWPDGRQQPQYGHGQGHAQQRPQSSQGYGQPPQYGGGQPQYRQPYPQQDEPEYFGDPSYYPGQGQGQPQGYAPAQDPYANNPGHTQAFSVGEDPYGDGATYRAGAVTAPPSGPRLHWKELLSGIVMRPGPTFWQMRDYPVWGPALIITFLYGMLAIFGFDKAREDVISTTLAKAVPVVLTTGVVFVVGGLILGAVTHTLARQLGGDGAWQPTVGLSMLIMSLTDAPRLLLALFLGGNNSVVQILGWATWLAAGALFTSMVSKSHDLPWPKALGASAIQLIALLSLIKLGTI
;
A
#
# COMPACT_ATOMS: atom_id res chain seq x y z
N MET A 1 -16.60 -40.85 -51.46
CA MET A 1 -15.87 -39.93 -52.37
C MET A 1 -16.31 -38.51 -52.06
N ALA A 2 -15.39 -37.53 -52.16
CA ALA A 2 -15.60 -36.07 -52.02
C ALA A 2 -16.29 -35.55 -50.72
N GLY A 3 -15.91 -34.43 -50.11
CA GLY A 3 -14.84 -33.48 -50.40
C GLY A 3 -15.34 -32.04 -50.58
N PHE A 4 -14.74 -31.10 -49.83
CA PHE A 4 -14.83 -29.64 -50.01
C PHE A 4 -16.19 -28.99 -49.58
N ARG A 5 -16.28 -27.69 -49.22
CA ARG A 5 -15.31 -26.57 -49.37
C ARG A 5 -15.49 -25.48 -48.29
N ILE A 6 -14.46 -24.65 -48.15
CA ILE A 6 -14.37 -23.47 -47.26
C ILE A 6 -15.21 -22.30 -47.78
N GLY A 7 -15.81 -21.51 -46.87
CA GLY A 7 -16.32 -20.16 -47.10
C GLY A 7 -15.73 -19.17 -46.09
N ARG A 8 -15.14 -18.07 -46.56
CA ARG A 8 -14.31 -17.11 -45.78
C ARG A 8 -14.74 -15.68 -46.06
N GLY A 9 -14.71 -14.83 -45.03
CA GLY A 9 -14.93 -13.37 -45.15
C GLY A 9 -16.35 -12.95 -44.77
N GLY A 10 -16.58 -11.76 -44.19
CA GLY A 10 -15.61 -10.78 -43.69
C GLY A 10 -16.28 -9.89 -42.65
N ARG A 11 -15.51 -9.38 -41.68
CA ARG A 11 -15.98 -8.38 -40.71
C ARG A 11 -15.08 -7.15 -40.85
N ASP A 12 -15.57 -6.14 -41.55
CA ASP A 12 -14.91 -4.85 -41.64
C ASP A 12 -15.84 -3.71 -41.20
N ASN A 13 -15.24 -2.78 -40.46
CA ASN A 13 -15.55 -1.36 -40.37
C ASN A 13 -16.81 -0.85 -39.64
N ASN A 14 -16.55 -0.32 -38.44
CA ASN A 14 -16.68 1.11 -38.09
C ASN A 14 -18.02 1.83 -38.35
N ARG A 15 -18.74 2.13 -37.26
CA ARG A 15 -19.17 3.51 -36.90
C ARG A 15 -19.72 3.61 -35.46
N PRO A 16 -19.65 4.79 -34.80
CA PRO A 16 -20.01 4.95 -33.39
C PRO A 16 -21.50 5.26 -33.16
N PRO A 17 -22.07 4.98 -31.97
CA PRO A 17 -23.40 5.41 -31.60
C PRO A 17 -23.46 6.91 -31.27
N ARG A 18 -24.55 7.56 -31.70
CA ARG A 18 -24.83 9.00 -31.52
C ARG A 18 -25.47 9.30 -30.16
N GLN A 19 -25.31 10.54 -29.71
CA GLN A 19 -26.08 11.14 -28.60
C GLN A 19 -27.58 11.26 -28.92
N PRO A 20 -28.47 11.15 -27.92
CA PRO A 20 -29.80 11.76 -27.92
C PRO A 20 -29.79 13.13 -27.20
N GLN A 21 -30.66 14.05 -27.61
CA GLN A 21 -30.71 15.44 -27.15
C GLN A 21 -32.04 15.77 -26.44
N GLN A 22 -31.94 16.38 -25.26
CA GLN A 22 -32.89 17.26 -24.54
C GLN A 22 -34.41 16.95 -24.52
N GLN A 23 -34.97 16.87 -23.29
CA GLN A 23 -36.16 17.65 -22.87
C GLN A 23 -36.30 17.64 -21.34
N GLY A 24 -36.74 18.75 -20.73
CA GLY A 24 -37.05 18.84 -19.29
C GLY A 24 -36.64 20.15 -18.62
N GLN A 25 -37.50 21.17 -18.66
CA GLN A 25 -37.35 22.41 -17.89
C GLN A 25 -37.94 22.26 -16.48
N GLN A 26 -37.29 22.79 -15.44
CA GLN A 26 -37.97 23.35 -14.26
C GLN A 26 -37.06 24.34 -13.51
N GLN A 27 -37.63 25.49 -13.15
CA GLN A 27 -37.02 26.59 -12.37
C GLN A 27 -37.32 26.33 -10.88
N ALA A 28 -36.47 26.64 -9.90
CA ALA A 28 -36.20 27.95 -9.27
C ALA A 28 -35.75 27.66 -7.79
N PRO A 29 -35.46 28.65 -6.91
CA PRO A 29 -34.92 29.99 -7.09
C PRO A 29 -33.58 30.20 -6.35
N ALA A 30 -32.87 31.30 -6.64
CA ALA A 30 -31.74 31.74 -5.81
C ALA A 30 -32.22 32.44 -4.53
N GLN A 31 -31.54 32.20 -3.41
CA GLN A 31 -31.64 33.03 -2.20
C GLN A 31 -30.35 33.86 -2.01
N GLN A 32 -30.51 35.02 -1.38
CA GLN A 32 -29.58 36.15 -1.39
C GLN A 32 -29.47 36.72 0.05
N TRP A 33 -28.40 37.46 0.34
CA TRP A 33 -28.13 38.23 1.59
C TRP A 33 -27.63 37.45 2.83
N PRO A 34 -26.97 38.10 3.82
CA PRO A 34 -26.25 39.39 3.81
C PRO A 34 -24.80 39.33 4.38
N ASP A 35 -24.06 40.43 4.24
CA ASP A 35 -22.83 40.72 5.02
C ASP A 35 -23.06 40.67 6.55
N GLY A 36 -22.09 40.13 7.30
CA GLY A 36 -22.15 40.08 8.76
C GLY A 36 -20.84 39.69 9.44
N ARG A 37 -20.15 40.65 10.05
CA ARG A 37 -18.95 40.41 10.89
C ARG A 37 -19.32 39.68 12.18
N GLN A 38 -18.53 38.70 12.61
CA GLN A 38 -18.26 38.44 14.04
C GLN A 38 -17.04 37.54 14.27
N GLN A 39 -16.20 37.93 15.24
CA GLN A 39 -15.08 37.15 15.77
C GLN A 39 -15.52 36.39 17.03
N PRO A 40 -14.98 35.20 17.30
CA PRO A 40 -14.99 34.62 18.65
C PRO A 40 -13.73 35.03 19.43
N GLN A 41 -13.90 35.76 20.53
CA GLN A 41 -12.84 36.19 21.45
C GLN A 41 -13.09 35.63 22.86
N TYR A 42 -12.44 34.52 23.23
CA TYR A 42 -12.26 34.04 24.61
C TYR A 42 -11.05 33.08 24.65
N GLY A 43 -10.13 33.09 25.62
CA GLY A 43 -10.00 33.97 26.78
C GLY A 43 -8.60 33.89 27.42
N HIS A 44 -8.31 34.78 28.37
CA HIS A 44 -7.02 34.84 29.09
C HIS A 44 -6.88 33.72 30.15
N GLY A 45 -5.66 33.19 30.30
CA GLY A 45 -5.25 32.35 31.42
C GLY A 45 -3.72 32.36 31.61
N GLN A 46 -3.24 32.95 32.71
CA GLN A 46 -1.83 33.00 33.08
C GLN A 46 -1.35 31.65 33.65
N GLY A 47 -0.09 31.28 33.45
CA GLY A 47 0.50 30.14 34.18
C GLY A 47 1.89 29.69 33.75
N HIS A 48 2.92 30.21 34.42
CA HIS A 48 4.23 29.58 34.68
C HIS A 48 5.01 28.93 33.52
N ALA A 49 6.01 29.66 33.01
CA ALA A 49 7.17 29.05 32.36
C ALA A 49 8.03 28.29 33.38
N GLN A 50 8.42 27.05 33.06
CA GLN A 50 9.36 26.28 33.88
C GLN A 50 10.53 25.78 33.02
N GLN A 51 11.69 26.38 33.26
CA GLN A 51 12.95 26.04 32.58
C GLN A 51 13.47 24.69 33.09
N ARG A 52 14.09 23.89 32.21
CA ARG A 52 14.88 22.70 32.55
C ARG A 52 16.14 22.60 31.69
N PRO A 53 17.22 21.93 32.18
CA PRO A 53 18.53 22.55 32.12
C PRO A 53 19.56 21.87 31.19
N GLN A 54 20.37 22.72 30.58
CA GLN A 54 21.85 22.68 30.55
C GLN A 54 22.52 21.30 30.74
N SER A 55 23.00 20.71 29.65
CA SER A 55 23.95 19.60 29.66
C SER A 55 25.39 20.12 29.61
N SER A 56 26.16 19.88 30.67
CA SER A 56 27.59 20.13 30.74
C SER A 56 28.36 18.80 30.72
N GLN A 57 29.27 18.63 29.75
CA GLN A 57 30.27 17.57 29.78
C GLN A 57 31.56 18.05 29.10
N GLY A 58 32.61 18.23 29.91
CA GLY A 58 33.92 18.66 29.44
C GLY A 58 35.01 18.33 30.46
N TYR A 59 35.86 17.37 30.10
CA TYR A 59 37.16 16.98 30.67
C TYR A 59 37.83 16.08 29.60
N GLY A 60 39.08 16.20 29.17
CA GLY A 60 40.14 17.17 29.46
C GLY A 60 41.23 17.15 28.35
N GLN A 61 42.26 17.98 28.51
CA GLN A 61 43.39 18.27 27.58
C GLN A 61 44.72 17.68 28.17
N PRO A 62 45.97 17.82 27.62
CA PRO A 62 46.50 18.54 26.44
C PRO A 62 47.53 17.70 25.57
N PRO A 63 48.70 18.17 25.03
CA PRO A 63 48.97 18.09 23.57
C PRO A 63 50.35 17.49 23.12
N GLN A 64 50.60 17.36 21.80
CA GLN A 64 51.97 17.16 21.26
C GLN A 64 52.20 17.80 19.87
N TYR A 65 53.48 17.89 19.46
CA TYR A 65 54.11 18.90 18.60
C TYR A 65 54.42 18.47 17.14
N GLY A 66 54.56 19.47 16.24
CA GLY A 66 55.38 19.42 15.01
C GLY A 66 54.62 19.34 13.67
N GLY A 67 55.03 20.00 12.58
CA GLY A 67 56.10 21.02 12.41
C GLY A 67 56.60 21.15 10.95
N GLY A 68 56.55 22.37 10.38
CA GLY A 68 57.11 22.73 9.05
C GLY A 68 56.23 22.39 7.82
N GLN A 69 56.35 23.05 6.66
CA GLN A 69 57.10 24.26 6.29
C GLN A 69 56.55 24.80 4.94
N PRO A 70 56.42 26.12 4.69
CA PRO A 70 56.00 26.66 3.38
C PRO A 70 57.19 27.18 2.55
N GLN A 71 57.22 26.97 1.23
CA GLN A 71 58.20 27.66 0.37
C GLN A 71 57.74 27.96 -1.07
N TYR A 72 58.05 29.19 -1.47
CA TYR A 72 57.79 29.89 -2.73
C TYR A 72 58.46 29.28 -3.97
N ARG A 73 57.86 29.51 -5.16
CA ARG A 73 58.58 30.02 -6.36
C ARG A 73 57.64 30.51 -7.49
N GLN A 74 57.60 31.83 -7.68
CA GLN A 74 57.53 32.52 -8.99
C GLN A 74 58.97 32.64 -9.55
N PRO A 75 59.25 33.03 -10.83
CA PRO A 75 58.56 33.99 -11.72
C PRO A 75 58.26 33.39 -13.13
N TYR A 76 58.10 34.06 -14.28
CA TYR A 76 58.32 35.45 -14.77
C TYR A 76 57.32 35.76 -15.92
N PRO A 77 56.92 37.03 -16.20
CA PRO A 77 55.82 37.33 -17.13
C PRO A 77 56.24 37.61 -18.58
N GLN A 78 55.28 37.52 -19.51
CA GLN A 78 55.32 38.19 -20.81
C GLN A 78 53.91 38.66 -21.19
N GLN A 79 53.85 39.81 -21.84
CA GLN A 79 52.67 40.65 -22.06
C GLN A 79 52.86 41.32 -23.41
N ASP A 80 52.00 41.02 -24.39
CA ASP A 80 51.93 41.73 -25.67
C ASP A 80 50.46 41.77 -26.14
N GLU A 81 50.13 42.85 -26.85
CA GLU A 81 48.78 43.36 -27.10
C GLU A 81 48.24 42.96 -28.51
N PRO A 82 46.96 43.27 -28.88
CA PRO A 82 46.27 42.57 -29.97
C PRO A 82 46.42 43.20 -31.35
N GLU A 83 46.47 42.37 -32.40
CA GLU A 83 46.42 42.81 -33.80
C GLU A 83 45.08 42.52 -34.51
N TYR A 84 44.87 43.23 -35.61
CA TYR A 84 43.57 43.64 -36.14
C TYR A 84 43.49 43.37 -37.65
N PHE A 85 42.42 42.68 -38.09
CA PHE A 85 41.97 42.50 -39.50
C PHE A 85 42.98 42.02 -40.56
N GLY A 86 42.72 40.85 -41.18
CA GLY A 86 43.43 40.39 -42.38
C GLY A 86 42.77 39.19 -43.07
N ASP A 87 42.28 39.41 -44.29
CA ASP A 87 41.33 38.60 -45.10
C ASP A 87 41.99 37.36 -45.82
N PRO A 88 41.51 36.74 -46.93
CA PRO A 88 41.25 35.28 -46.95
C PRO A 88 42.07 34.48 -47.97
N SER A 89 42.27 33.16 -47.79
CA SER A 89 42.85 32.28 -48.84
C SER A 89 42.51 30.77 -48.75
N TYR A 90 41.60 30.36 -49.64
CA TYR A 90 41.52 29.10 -50.43
C TYR A 90 42.53 27.95 -50.18
N TYR A 91 42.04 26.73 -49.83
CA TYR A 91 41.93 25.54 -50.71
C TYR A 91 41.21 24.37 -49.98
N PRO A 92 40.54 23.41 -50.66
CA PRO A 92 39.71 22.38 -50.00
C PRO A 92 40.38 21.00 -49.86
N GLY A 93 40.03 20.26 -48.80
CA GLY A 93 40.48 18.88 -48.57
C GLY A 93 39.39 18.02 -47.90
N GLN A 94 39.13 16.84 -48.46
CA GLN A 94 38.14 15.88 -47.96
C GLN A 94 38.67 15.09 -46.75
N GLY A 95 37.81 14.80 -45.77
CA GLY A 95 38.12 13.86 -44.67
C GLY A 95 36.86 13.41 -43.94
N GLN A 96 36.61 12.09 -43.90
CA GLN A 96 35.48 11.47 -43.21
C GLN A 96 35.79 11.31 -41.70
N GLY A 97 34.81 11.55 -40.82
CA GLY A 97 34.94 11.22 -39.40
C GLY A 97 33.85 11.80 -38.48
N GLN A 98 32.79 11.03 -38.23
CA GLN A 98 32.14 11.02 -36.90
C GLN A 98 32.96 10.07 -35.98
N PRO A 99 32.92 10.14 -34.63
CA PRO A 99 31.82 10.67 -33.81
C PRO A 99 32.20 11.50 -32.55
N GLN A 100 31.30 12.37 -32.08
CA GLN A 100 30.92 12.51 -30.65
C GLN A 100 29.91 13.66 -30.46
N GLY A 101 28.69 13.33 -30.04
CA GLY A 101 27.69 14.32 -29.67
C GLY A 101 27.93 14.86 -28.26
N TYR A 102 28.69 15.95 -28.15
CA TYR A 102 28.82 16.68 -26.88
C TYR A 102 27.59 17.58 -26.71
N ALA A 103 26.81 17.37 -25.64
CA ALA A 103 25.68 18.23 -25.33
C ALA A 103 26.19 19.63 -24.95
N PRO A 104 25.67 20.73 -25.55
CA PRO A 104 26.01 22.06 -25.09
C PRO A 104 25.43 22.29 -23.69
N ALA A 105 26.30 22.63 -22.73
CA ALA A 105 25.86 23.04 -21.40
C ALA A 105 25.02 24.32 -21.53
N GLN A 106 23.73 24.23 -21.19
CA GLN A 106 22.85 25.39 -21.14
C GLN A 106 23.16 26.20 -19.89
N ASP A 107 23.73 27.39 -20.07
CA ASP A 107 23.91 28.37 -19.00
C ASP A 107 22.53 28.93 -18.57
N PRO A 108 22.09 28.74 -17.31
CA PRO A 108 20.79 29.23 -16.84
C PRO A 108 20.63 30.76 -16.84
N TYR A 109 21.69 31.52 -17.08
CA TYR A 109 21.70 32.99 -17.00
C TYR A 109 21.87 33.70 -18.35
N ALA A 110 21.85 32.96 -19.48
CA ALA A 110 22.01 33.50 -20.83
C ALA A 110 20.77 34.27 -21.35
N ASN A 111 20.50 35.45 -20.77
CA ASN A 111 19.44 36.37 -21.21
C ASN A 111 19.88 37.21 -22.43
N ASN A 112 19.93 36.59 -23.61
CA ASN A 112 20.18 37.32 -24.86
C ASN A 112 18.89 38.00 -25.40
N PRO A 113 18.93 39.30 -25.75
CA PRO A 113 17.80 40.00 -26.33
C PRO A 113 17.49 39.45 -27.73
N GLY A 114 16.38 38.70 -27.84
CA GLY A 114 15.98 38.01 -29.06
C GLY A 114 15.36 36.63 -28.81
N HIS A 115 15.54 36.06 -27.62
CA HIS A 115 14.90 34.79 -27.23
C HIS A 115 13.83 35.02 -26.16
N THR A 116 12.59 34.60 -26.44
CA THR A 116 11.54 34.53 -25.43
C THR A 116 11.75 33.32 -24.52
N GLN A 117 11.82 33.55 -23.21
CA GLN A 117 11.71 32.46 -22.25
C GLN A 117 10.31 31.84 -22.37
N ALA A 118 10.23 30.51 -22.50
CA ALA A 118 8.95 29.82 -22.53
C ALA A 118 8.39 29.71 -21.11
N PHE A 119 7.36 30.51 -20.80
CA PHE A 119 6.67 30.46 -19.51
C PHE A 119 5.99 29.10 -19.34
N SER A 120 6.46 28.29 -18.38
CA SER A 120 5.79 27.06 -17.97
C SER A 120 4.58 27.37 -17.09
N VAL A 121 3.44 27.66 -17.71
CA VAL A 121 2.13 27.70 -17.01
C VAL A 121 1.72 26.25 -16.75
N GLY A 122 1.79 25.79 -15.50
CA GLY A 122 1.60 24.37 -15.19
C GLY A 122 1.48 24.00 -13.71
N GLU A 123 0.98 24.92 -12.88
CA GLU A 123 0.73 24.67 -11.45
C GLU A 123 -0.69 25.13 -11.07
N ASP A 124 -1.68 24.29 -11.41
CA ASP A 124 -3.05 24.42 -10.91
C ASP A 124 -3.15 23.71 -9.54
N PRO A 125 -3.53 24.39 -8.44
CA PRO A 125 -3.53 23.78 -7.10
C PRO A 125 -4.59 22.69 -6.87
N TYR A 126 -5.55 22.53 -7.79
CA TYR A 126 -6.64 21.56 -7.69
C TYR A 126 -6.45 20.44 -8.70
N GLY A 127 -6.04 19.28 -8.21
CA GLY A 127 -5.67 18.15 -9.05
C GLY A 127 -6.85 17.50 -9.76
N ASP A 128 -6.65 17.20 -11.04
CA ASP A 128 -7.36 16.13 -11.73
C ASP A 128 -6.40 15.42 -12.71
N GLY A 129 -6.58 14.12 -12.93
CA GLY A 129 -5.81 13.36 -13.92
C GLY A 129 -4.35 13.01 -13.56
N ALA A 130 -4.10 12.36 -12.41
CA ALA A 130 -2.79 11.80 -12.08
C ALA A 130 -2.41 10.59 -12.98
N THR A 131 -1.95 10.86 -14.21
CA THR A 131 -1.22 9.88 -15.02
C THR A 131 0.06 9.44 -14.30
N TYR A 132 0.37 8.14 -14.35
CA TYR A 132 1.55 7.53 -13.72
C TYR A 132 2.86 8.24 -14.15
N ARG A 133 3.36 9.16 -13.33
CA ARG A 133 4.74 9.66 -13.43
C ARG A 133 5.68 8.58 -12.93
N ALA A 134 6.44 7.98 -13.84
CA ALA A 134 7.61 7.18 -13.47
C ALA A 134 8.56 8.06 -12.65
N GLY A 135 8.75 7.74 -11.37
CA GLY A 135 9.50 8.57 -10.41
C GLY A 135 8.66 9.23 -9.32
N ALA A 136 7.33 9.09 -9.32
CA ALA A 136 6.51 9.43 -8.15
C ALA A 136 6.87 8.47 -6.98
N VAL A 137 7.56 8.98 -5.98
CA VAL A 137 7.99 8.20 -4.81
C VAL A 137 6.75 7.82 -4.00
N THR A 138 6.47 6.52 -3.90
CA THR A 138 5.46 5.99 -2.97
C THR A 138 5.76 6.51 -1.56
N ALA A 139 4.74 6.97 -0.84
CA ALA A 139 4.90 7.47 0.52
C ALA A 139 5.74 6.50 1.37
N PRO A 140 6.69 6.99 2.18
CA PRO A 140 7.54 6.12 2.98
C PRO A 140 6.67 5.26 3.92
N PRO A 141 7.04 3.99 4.16
CA PRO A 141 6.24 3.09 4.99
C PRO A 141 5.92 3.69 6.36
N SER A 142 4.70 3.41 6.84
CA SER A 142 4.13 3.91 8.10
C SER A 142 4.99 3.67 9.36
N GLY A 143 6.00 2.81 9.29
CA GLY A 143 6.97 2.52 10.35
C GLY A 143 7.92 1.39 9.94
N PRO A 144 8.81 0.93 10.83
CA PRO A 144 9.60 -0.28 10.60
C PRO A 144 8.70 -1.52 10.55
N ARG A 145 9.10 -2.57 9.84
CA ARG A 145 8.37 -3.84 9.79
C ARG A 145 8.35 -4.51 11.17
N LEU A 146 7.16 -4.86 11.67
CA LEU A 146 7.02 -5.62 12.91
C LEU A 146 7.56 -7.05 12.76
N HIS A 147 8.18 -7.56 13.82
CA HIS A 147 8.55 -8.98 13.88
C HIS A 147 7.29 -9.83 14.10
N TRP A 148 7.29 -11.10 13.68
CA TRP A 148 6.08 -11.95 13.69
C TRP A 148 5.38 -12.02 15.07
N LYS A 149 6.13 -12.14 16.17
CA LYS A 149 5.58 -12.12 17.54
C LYS A 149 4.81 -10.83 17.85
N GLU A 150 5.34 -9.69 17.41
CA GLU A 150 4.75 -8.36 17.62
C GLU A 150 3.55 -8.13 16.72
N LEU A 151 3.59 -8.62 15.49
CA LEU A 151 2.44 -8.66 14.57
C LEU A 151 1.27 -9.42 15.20
N LEU A 152 1.48 -10.66 15.67
CA LEU A 152 0.41 -11.49 16.23
C LEU A 152 -0.16 -10.90 17.53
N SER A 153 0.71 -10.44 18.42
CA SER A 153 0.28 -9.75 19.64
C SER A 153 -0.43 -8.43 19.33
N GLY A 154 0.05 -7.68 18.33
CA GLY A 154 -0.50 -6.42 17.87
C GLY A 154 -1.88 -6.54 17.24
N ILE A 155 -2.14 -7.58 16.44
CA ILE A 155 -3.48 -7.86 15.88
C ILE A 155 -4.53 -7.97 16.99
N VAL A 156 -4.19 -8.60 18.12
CA VAL A 156 -5.11 -8.78 19.25
C VAL A 156 -5.17 -7.56 20.17
N MET A 157 -4.01 -7.01 20.56
CA MET A 157 -3.91 -6.00 21.62
C MET A 157 -3.93 -4.55 21.11
N ARG A 158 -3.55 -4.32 19.84
CA ARG A 158 -3.33 -2.99 19.24
C ARG A 158 -3.70 -2.98 17.74
N PRO A 159 -4.90 -3.44 17.33
CA PRO A 159 -5.19 -3.75 15.92
C PRO A 159 -4.99 -2.57 14.98
N GLY A 160 -5.59 -1.41 15.27
CA GLY A 160 -5.52 -0.23 14.41
C GLY A 160 -4.08 0.21 14.06
N PRO A 161 -3.22 0.48 15.06
CA PRO A 161 -1.80 0.78 14.83
C PRO A 161 -1.06 -0.34 14.08
N THR A 162 -1.33 -1.60 14.43
CA THR A 162 -0.67 -2.76 13.80
C THR A 162 -1.00 -2.87 12.32
N PHE A 163 -2.28 -2.75 11.95
CA PHE A 163 -2.72 -2.80 10.55
C PHE A 163 -2.17 -1.61 9.76
N TRP A 164 -2.18 -0.40 10.33
CA TRP A 164 -1.63 0.78 9.66
C TRP A 164 -0.11 0.70 9.45
N GLN A 165 0.65 0.21 10.43
CA GLN A 165 2.10 -0.01 10.33
C GLN A 165 2.45 -1.12 9.34
N MET A 166 1.62 -2.16 9.23
CA MET A 166 1.88 -3.34 8.40
C MET A 166 1.25 -3.28 7.00
N ARG A 167 0.52 -2.22 6.66
CA ARG A 167 -0.15 -2.05 5.36
C ARG A 167 0.79 -2.12 4.15
N ASP A 168 2.07 -1.78 4.37
CA ASP A 168 3.12 -1.72 3.35
C ASP A 168 4.02 -2.98 3.34
N TYR A 169 3.85 -3.91 4.29
CA TYR A 169 4.76 -5.05 4.48
C TYR A 169 4.07 -6.41 4.24
N PRO A 170 4.62 -7.28 3.37
CA PRO A 170 4.06 -8.61 3.17
C PRO A 170 4.21 -9.48 4.43
N VAL A 171 3.14 -10.19 4.80
CA VAL A 171 3.07 -11.04 5.99
C VAL A 171 2.96 -12.55 5.66
N TRP A 172 3.46 -12.96 4.49
CA TRP A 172 3.34 -14.33 3.97
C TRP A 172 3.76 -15.43 4.96
N GLY A 173 4.95 -15.33 5.54
CA GLY A 173 5.48 -16.34 6.48
C GLY A 173 4.49 -16.67 7.61
N PRO A 174 4.15 -15.71 8.50
CA PRO A 174 3.19 -15.97 9.57
C PRO A 174 1.79 -16.32 9.05
N ALA A 175 1.30 -15.68 7.98
CA ALA A 175 -0.04 -15.97 7.42
C ALA A 175 -0.17 -17.42 6.94
N LEU A 176 0.76 -17.89 6.10
CA LEU A 176 0.74 -19.25 5.55
C LEU A 176 0.91 -20.29 6.67
N ILE A 177 1.86 -20.09 7.59
CA ILE A 177 2.11 -21.04 8.69
C ILE A 177 0.90 -21.12 9.61
N ILE A 178 0.36 -19.99 10.07
CA ILE A 178 -0.72 -19.97 11.07
C ILE A 178 -2.04 -20.45 10.47
N THR A 179 -2.35 -20.07 9.22
CA THR A 179 -3.56 -20.59 8.56
C THR A 179 -3.45 -22.08 8.22
N PHE A 180 -2.25 -22.59 7.94
CA PHE A 180 -2.02 -24.03 7.79
C PHE A 180 -2.23 -24.80 9.10
N LEU A 181 -1.61 -24.33 10.21
CA LEU A 181 -1.80 -24.90 11.55
C LEU A 181 -3.28 -24.84 11.98
N TYR A 182 -3.95 -23.70 11.72
CA TYR A 182 -5.37 -23.53 11.93
C TYR A 182 -6.21 -24.52 11.12
N GLY A 183 -5.89 -24.75 9.84
CA GLY A 183 -6.62 -25.71 9.02
C GLY A 183 -6.46 -27.16 9.48
N MET A 184 -5.27 -27.54 9.95
CA MET A 184 -5.04 -28.84 10.60
C MET A 184 -5.79 -28.98 11.94
N LEU A 185 -6.00 -27.87 12.67
CA LEU A 185 -6.81 -27.86 13.89
C LEU A 185 -8.32 -27.91 13.57
N ALA A 186 -8.75 -27.19 12.54
CA ALA A 186 -10.16 -26.97 12.20
C ALA A 186 -10.92 -28.26 11.90
N ILE A 187 -10.27 -29.26 11.29
CA ILE A 187 -10.89 -30.57 11.02
C ILE A 187 -11.44 -31.26 12.29
N PHE A 188 -10.80 -31.03 13.44
CA PHE A 188 -11.23 -31.58 14.72
C PHE A 188 -12.35 -30.78 15.40
N GLY A 189 -12.66 -29.58 14.90
CA GLY A 189 -13.79 -28.76 15.33
C GLY A 189 -15.13 -29.11 14.64
N PHE A 190 -15.11 -29.98 13.63
CA PHE A 190 -16.30 -30.58 13.03
C PHE A 190 -16.51 -31.97 13.63
N ASP A 191 -17.60 -32.19 14.36
CA ASP A 191 -17.77 -33.42 15.16
C ASP A 191 -17.67 -34.71 14.31
N LYS A 192 -18.28 -34.73 13.11
CA LYS A 192 -18.19 -35.87 12.19
C LYS A 192 -16.79 -36.08 11.59
N ALA A 193 -16.15 -35.02 11.09
CA ALA A 193 -14.81 -35.15 10.49
C ALA A 193 -13.76 -35.53 11.53
N ARG A 194 -13.93 -35.06 12.78
CA ARG A 194 -13.16 -35.50 13.95
C ARG A 194 -13.32 -37.00 14.19
N GLU A 195 -14.55 -37.51 14.20
CA GLU A 195 -14.83 -38.94 14.37
C GLU A 195 -14.23 -39.80 13.25
N ASP A 196 -14.41 -39.38 11.98
CA ASP A 196 -13.84 -40.04 10.80
C ASP A 196 -12.29 -40.08 10.85
N VAL A 197 -11.64 -39.02 11.33
CA VAL A 197 -10.17 -38.95 11.44
C VAL A 197 -9.63 -39.76 12.62
N ILE A 198 -10.33 -39.77 13.77
CA ILE A 198 -9.90 -40.52 14.97
C ILE A 198 -10.13 -42.04 14.80
N SER A 199 -11.17 -42.43 14.06
CA SER A 199 -11.49 -43.84 13.79
C SER A 199 -10.67 -44.48 12.65
N THR A 200 -9.95 -43.69 11.85
CA THR A 200 -9.14 -44.19 10.73
C THR A 200 -7.67 -44.44 11.12
N THR A 201 -6.95 -45.20 10.30
CA THR A 201 -5.53 -45.50 10.58
C THR A 201 -4.64 -44.27 10.39
N LEU A 202 -3.55 -44.15 11.15
CA LEU A 202 -2.63 -43.01 11.10
C LEU A 202 -2.15 -42.68 9.66
N ALA A 203 -1.90 -43.70 8.85
CA ALA A 203 -1.48 -43.57 7.45
C ALA A 203 -2.54 -42.91 6.54
N LYS A 204 -3.83 -42.95 6.92
CA LYS A 204 -4.92 -42.22 6.25
C LYS A 204 -5.20 -40.87 6.93
N ALA A 205 -5.13 -40.80 8.25
CA ALA A 205 -5.37 -39.59 9.01
C ALA A 205 -4.40 -38.46 8.66
N VAL A 206 -3.09 -38.74 8.59
CA VAL A 206 -2.07 -37.70 8.34
C VAL A 206 -2.26 -37.00 6.98
N PRO A 207 -2.40 -37.71 5.83
CA PRO A 207 -2.69 -37.06 4.55
C PRO A 207 -3.97 -36.22 4.55
N VAL A 208 -5.04 -36.68 5.22
CA VAL A 208 -6.31 -35.93 5.32
C VAL A 208 -6.12 -34.63 6.09
N VAL A 209 -5.50 -34.67 7.28
CA VAL A 209 -5.25 -33.48 8.10
C VAL A 209 -4.37 -32.47 7.37
N LEU A 210 -3.28 -32.92 6.73
CA LEU A 210 -2.39 -32.05 5.94
C LEU A 210 -3.12 -31.43 4.74
N THR A 211 -3.94 -32.20 4.03
CA THR A 211 -4.73 -31.72 2.89
C THR A 211 -5.72 -30.65 3.33
N THR A 212 -6.43 -30.85 4.45
CA THR A 212 -7.32 -29.84 5.01
C THR A 212 -6.56 -28.57 5.42
N GLY A 213 -5.36 -28.69 5.98
CA GLY A 213 -4.45 -27.56 6.21
C GLY A 213 -4.18 -26.74 4.93
N VAL A 214 -3.90 -27.40 3.80
CA VAL A 214 -3.70 -26.73 2.50
C VAL A 214 -5.01 -26.09 1.99
N VAL A 215 -6.15 -26.77 2.12
CA VAL A 215 -7.46 -26.24 1.69
C VAL A 215 -7.80 -24.95 2.44
N PHE A 216 -7.54 -24.86 3.75
CA PHE A 216 -7.74 -23.63 4.51
C PHE A 216 -6.77 -22.49 4.11
N VAL A 217 -5.52 -22.81 3.76
CA VAL A 217 -4.58 -21.83 3.19
C VAL A 217 -5.11 -21.28 1.86
N VAL A 218 -5.53 -22.15 0.94
CA VAL A 218 -6.07 -21.74 -0.37
C VAL A 218 -7.38 -20.96 -0.21
N GLY A 219 -8.29 -21.41 0.65
CA GLY A 219 -9.53 -20.68 0.96
C GLY A 219 -9.26 -19.30 1.56
N GLY A 220 -8.32 -19.19 2.50
CA GLY A 220 -7.90 -17.92 3.09
C GLY A 220 -7.27 -16.96 2.07
N LEU A 221 -6.45 -17.46 1.14
CA LEU A 221 -5.88 -16.70 0.03
C LEU A 221 -6.98 -16.14 -0.89
N ILE A 222 -7.95 -16.98 -1.28
CA ILE A 222 -9.06 -16.60 -2.16
C ILE A 222 -9.96 -15.56 -1.48
N LEU A 223 -10.37 -15.79 -0.23
CA LEU A 223 -11.21 -14.86 0.52
C LEU A 223 -10.50 -13.51 0.75
N GLY A 224 -9.22 -13.53 1.10
CA GLY A 224 -8.42 -12.32 1.25
C GLY A 224 -8.28 -11.53 -0.06
N ALA A 225 -8.14 -12.23 -1.20
CA ALA A 225 -8.08 -11.60 -2.52
C ALA A 225 -9.44 -10.97 -2.92
N VAL A 226 -10.56 -11.61 -2.57
CA VAL A 226 -11.91 -11.04 -2.73
C VAL A 226 -12.08 -9.79 -1.87
N THR A 227 -11.75 -9.84 -0.57
CA THR A 227 -11.81 -8.68 0.34
C THR A 227 -10.96 -7.51 -0.17
N HIS A 228 -9.74 -7.78 -0.65
CA HIS A 228 -8.91 -6.75 -1.30
C HIS A 228 -9.58 -6.16 -2.56
N THR A 229 -10.15 -7.00 -3.42
CA THR A 229 -10.80 -6.56 -4.66
C THR A 229 -12.02 -5.69 -4.38
N LEU A 230 -12.84 -6.05 -3.39
CA LEU A 230 -13.96 -5.22 -2.93
C LEU A 230 -13.49 -3.89 -2.32
N ALA A 231 -12.43 -3.91 -1.50
CA ALA A 231 -11.88 -2.69 -0.92
C ALA A 231 -11.38 -1.74 -2.03
N ARG A 232 -10.66 -2.24 -3.04
CA ARG A 232 -10.28 -1.47 -4.23
C ARG A 232 -11.50 -0.92 -5.00
N GLN A 233 -12.54 -1.73 -5.23
CA GLN A 233 -13.77 -1.29 -5.91
C GLN A 233 -14.52 -0.19 -5.15
N LEU A 234 -14.44 -0.15 -3.81
CA LEU A 234 -15.04 0.90 -2.98
C LEU A 234 -14.18 2.18 -2.89
N GLY A 235 -13.04 2.24 -3.59
CA GLY A 235 -12.14 3.39 -3.65
C GLY A 235 -10.92 3.30 -2.72
N GLY A 236 -10.59 2.10 -2.23
CA GLY A 236 -9.42 1.86 -1.40
C GLY A 236 -8.11 1.84 -2.19
N ASP A 237 -7.00 2.18 -1.54
CA ASP A 237 -5.66 2.27 -2.13
C ASP A 237 -4.72 1.11 -1.74
N GLY A 238 -5.12 0.27 -0.78
CA GLY A 238 -4.26 -0.66 -0.06
C GLY A 238 -3.54 -1.70 -0.91
N ALA A 239 -2.39 -2.17 -0.42
CA ALA A 239 -1.58 -3.18 -1.11
C ALA A 239 -2.19 -4.59 -1.04
N TRP A 240 -2.02 -5.39 -2.10
CA TRP A 240 -2.58 -6.74 -2.19
C TRP A 240 -1.98 -7.72 -1.16
N GLN A 241 -0.66 -7.91 -1.16
CA GLN A 241 -0.01 -8.91 -0.32
C GLN A 241 -0.29 -8.72 1.19
N PRO A 242 -0.24 -7.49 1.75
CA PRO A 242 -0.54 -7.27 3.17
C PRO A 242 -2.02 -7.47 3.48
N THR A 243 -2.95 -7.03 2.61
CA THR A 243 -4.40 -7.25 2.81
C THR A 243 -4.71 -8.75 2.91
N VAL A 244 -4.25 -9.55 1.95
CA VAL A 244 -4.52 -11.00 1.92
C VAL A 244 -3.92 -11.67 3.16
N GLY A 245 -2.64 -11.44 3.44
CA GLY A 245 -1.94 -12.07 4.56
C GLY A 245 -2.51 -11.67 5.93
N LEU A 246 -2.85 -10.40 6.13
CA LEU A 246 -3.51 -9.94 7.37
C LEU A 246 -4.91 -10.55 7.50
N SER A 247 -5.66 -10.69 6.41
CA SER A 247 -6.99 -11.32 6.45
C SER A 247 -6.93 -12.79 6.88
N MET A 248 -5.91 -13.53 6.40
CA MET A 248 -5.65 -14.92 6.77
C MET A 248 -5.30 -15.04 8.27
N LEU A 249 -4.46 -14.13 8.76
CA LEU A 249 -4.10 -14.05 10.18
C LEU A 249 -5.31 -13.74 11.06
N ILE A 250 -6.13 -12.74 10.71
CA ILE A 250 -7.33 -12.40 11.47
C ILE A 250 -8.25 -13.62 11.55
N MET A 251 -8.60 -14.21 10.40
CA MET A 251 -9.45 -15.41 10.30
C MET A 251 -9.00 -16.51 11.28
N SER A 252 -7.73 -16.92 11.18
CA SER A 252 -7.19 -18.03 11.95
C SER A 252 -6.99 -17.70 13.43
N LEU A 253 -6.57 -16.47 13.78
CA LEU A 253 -6.38 -16.06 15.17
C LEU A 253 -7.70 -15.87 15.91
N THR A 254 -8.75 -15.37 15.25
CA THR A 254 -10.05 -15.17 15.91
C THR A 254 -10.80 -16.46 16.16
N ASP A 255 -10.72 -17.44 15.25
CA ASP A 255 -11.49 -18.68 15.37
C ASP A 255 -10.76 -19.78 16.18
N ALA A 256 -9.42 -19.72 16.29
CA ALA A 256 -8.65 -20.68 17.07
C ALA A 256 -9.12 -20.87 18.55
N PRO A 257 -9.48 -19.82 19.32
CA PRO A 257 -10.02 -19.99 20.68
C PRO A 257 -11.29 -20.85 20.74
N ARG A 258 -12.21 -20.70 19.77
CA ARG A 258 -13.40 -21.54 19.65
C ARG A 258 -13.00 -22.99 19.36
N LEU A 259 -12.14 -23.21 18.35
CA LEU A 259 -11.71 -24.55 17.96
C LEU A 259 -11.00 -25.28 19.09
N LEU A 260 -10.14 -24.60 19.85
CA LEU A 260 -9.44 -25.18 21.01
C LEU A 260 -10.40 -25.66 22.10
N LEU A 261 -11.53 -24.97 22.34
CA LEU A 261 -12.56 -25.49 23.25
C LEU A 261 -13.40 -26.61 22.61
N ALA A 262 -13.69 -26.52 21.31
CA ALA A 262 -14.44 -27.53 20.56
C ALA A 262 -13.77 -28.91 20.60
N LEU A 263 -12.43 -28.98 20.61
CA LEU A 263 -11.66 -30.22 20.77
C LEU A 263 -12.09 -31.06 21.98
N PHE A 264 -12.41 -30.40 23.10
CA PHE A 264 -12.70 -31.05 24.38
C PHE A 264 -14.19 -31.13 24.68
N LEU A 265 -14.96 -30.11 24.29
CA LEU A 265 -16.38 -29.98 24.63
C LEU A 265 -17.33 -30.41 23.50
N GLY A 266 -16.81 -30.62 22.29
CA GLY A 266 -17.60 -30.81 21.06
C GLY A 266 -18.04 -29.49 20.42
N GLY A 267 -18.26 -29.49 19.11
CA GLY A 267 -18.65 -28.29 18.36
C GLY A 267 -20.01 -27.73 18.78
N ASN A 268 -20.95 -28.62 19.12
CA ASN A 268 -22.32 -28.26 19.49
C ASN A 268 -22.50 -27.75 20.94
N ASN A 269 -21.44 -27.70 21.77
CA ASN A 269 -21.57 -27.27 23.17
C ASN A 269 -21.95 -25.78 23.30
N SER A 270 -22.91 -25.44 24.16
CA SER A 270 -23.39 -24.05 24.34
C SER A 270 -22.29 -23.04 24.65
N VAL A 271 -21.24 -23.41 25.41
CA VAL A 271 -20.10 -22.53 25.70
C VAL A 271 -19.26 -22.28 24.43
N VAL A 272 -19.05 -23.32 23.62
CA VAL A 272 -18.36 -23.23 22.32
C VAL A 272 -19.16 -22.39 21.33
N GLN A 273 -20.49 -22.51 21.32
CA GLN A 273 -21.37 -21.68 20.51
C GLN A 273 -21.32 -20.20 20.91
N ILE A 274 -21.41 -19.88 22.21
CA ILE A 274 -21.29 -18.50 22.74
C ILE A 274 -19.93 -17.91 22.38
N LEU A 275 -18.84 -18.66 22.58
CA LEU A 275 -17.51 -18.22 22.19
C LEU A 275 -17.40 -18.04 20.66
N GLY A 276 -18.02 -18.91 19.87
CA GLY A 276 -18.12 -18.79 18.41
C GLY A 276 -18.77 -17.47 17.96
N TRP A 277 -19.86 -17.05 18.62
CA TRP A 277 -20.47 -15.74 18.35
C TRP A 277 -19.55 -14.57 18.76
N ALA A 278 -18.92 -14.66 19.94
CA ALA A 278 -18.02 -13.61 20.42
C ALA A 278 -16.78 -13.45 19.51
N THR A 279 -16.18 -14.57 19.09
CA THR A 279 -15.03 -14.59 18.16
C THR A 279 -15.42 -14.13 16.75
N TRP A 280 -16.62 -14.44 16.27
CA TRP A 280 -17.14 -13.91 15.01
C TRP A 280 -17.34 -12.39 15.04
N LEU A 281 -17.88 -11.84 16.13
CA LEU A 281 -17.99 -10.38 16.30
C LEU A 281 -16.61 -9.71 16.40
N ALA A 282 -15.65 -10.34 17.09
CA ALA A 282 -14.27 -9.87 17.14
C ALA A 282 -13.61 -9.89 15.75
N ALA A 283 -13.85 -10.93 14.96
CA ALA A 283 -13.44 -10.99 13.55
C ALA A 283 -14.07 -9.84 12.74
N GLY A 284 -15.36 -9.58 12.91
CA GLY A 284 -16.08 -8.40 12.36
C GLY A 284 -15.34 -7.09 12.60
N ALA A 285 -15.01 -6.81 13.85
CA ALA A 285 -14.26 -5.62 14.24
C ALA A 285 -12.84 -5.59 13.64
N LEU A 286 -12.11 -6.70 13.66
CA LEU A 286 -10.74 -6.78 13.16
C LEU A 286 -10.64 -6.68 11.64
N PHE A 287 -11.50 -7.35 10.87
CA PHE A 287 -11.52 -7.20 9.42
C PHE A 287 -11.92 -5.78 9.00
N THR A 288 -12.95 -5.21 9.62
CA THR A 288 -13.38 -3.83 9.32
C THR A 288 -12.26 -2.83 9.65
N SER A 289 -11.58 -3.01 10.79
CA SER A 289 -10.44 -2.19 11.19
C SER A 289 -9.25 -2.35 10.22
N MET A 290 -8.92 -3.58 9.85
CA MET A 290 -7.85 -3.89 8.91
C MET A 290 -8.10 -3.27 7.54
N VAL A 291 -9.29 -3.43 6.96
CA VAL A 291 -9.62 -2.82 5.67
C VAL A 291 -9.63 -1.30 5.78
N SER A 292 -10.21 -0.73 6.83
CA SER A 292 -10.23 0.73 7.03
C SER A 292 -8.83 1.35 7.17
N LYS A 293 -7.87 0.64 7.78
CA LYS A 293 -6.49 1.12 7.98
C LYS A 293 -5.49 0.73 6.89
N SER A 294 -5.79 -0.32 6.13
CA SER A 294 -4.91 -0.78 5.04
C SER A 294 -5.29 -0.17 3.69
N HIS A 295 -6.52 0.34 3.53
CA HIS A 295 -7.04 0.97 2.30
C HIS A 295 -7.55 2.41 2.52
N ASP A 296 -7.26 3.00 3.69
CA ASP A 296 -7.73 4.33 4.13
C ASP A 296 -9.23 4.60 3.87
N LEU A 297 -10.05 3.54 3.97
CA LEU A 297 -11.48 3.57 3.70
C LEU A 297 -12.29 4.03 4.93
N PRO A 298 -13.34 4.85 4.72
CA PRO A 298 -14.38 5.10 5.73
C PRO A 298 -14.98 3.79 6.26
N TRP A 299 -15.21 3.73 7.57
CA TRP A 299 -15.65 2.51 8.27
C TRP A 299 -16.84 1.77 7.61
N PRO A 300 -17.91 2.43 7.12
CA PRO A 300 -19.01 1.71 6.46
C PRO A 300 -18.60 1.00 5.16
N LYS A 301 -17.69 1.59 4.37
CA LYS A 301 -17.14 0.95 3.15
C LYS A 301 -16.24 -0.23 3.52
N ALA A 302 -15.41 -0.06 4.55
CA ALA A 302 -14.55 -1.13 5.04
C ALA A 302 -15.37 -2.34 5.55
N LEU A 303 -16.47 -2.09 6.26
CA LEU A 303 -17.40 -3.13 6.69
C LEU A 303 -17.99 -3.87 5.48
N GLY A 304 -18.47 -3.13 4.47
CA GLY A 304 -18.99 -3.69 3.22
C GLY A 304 -17.99 -4.59 2.49
N ALA A 305 -16.73 -4.15 2.35
CA ALA A 305 -15.67 -4.95 1.75
C ALA A 305 -15.33 -6.22 2.56
N SER A 306 -15.45 -6.18 3.88
CA SER A 306 -15.24 -7.36 4.75
C SER A 306 -16.41 -8.35 4.78
N ALA A 307 -17.61 -7.94 4.34
CA ALA A 307 -18.85 -8.69 4.58
C ALA A 307 -18.82 -10.12 4.01
N ILE A 308 -18.23 -10.34 2.83
CA ILE A 308 -18.11 -11.70 2.26
C ILE A 308 -17.26 -12.61 3.16
N GLN A 309 -16.15 -12.10 3.71
CA GLN A 309 -15.28 -12.88 4.59
C GLN A 309 -15.95 -13.18 5.95
N LEU A 310 -16.79 -12.27 6.45
CA LEU A 310 -17.62 -12.49 7.63
C LEU A 310 -18.74 -13.52 7.40
N ILE A 311 -19.37 -13.51 6.22
CA ILE A 311 -20.35 -14.52 5.82
C ILE A 311 -19.67 -15.89 5.69
N ALA A 312 -18.49 -15.97 5.05
CA ALA A 312 -17.73 -17.22 4.94
C ALA A 312 -17.35 -17.79 6.32
N LEU A 313 -16.89 -16.95 7.25
CA LEU A 313 -16.66 -17.36 8.65
C LEU A 313 -17.94 -17.79 9.36
N LEU A 314 -19.06 -17.09 9.16
CA LEU A 314 -20.35 -17.47 9.74
C LEU A 314 -20.81 -18.84 9.22
N SER A 315 -20.60 -19.11 7.93
CA SER A 315 -20.87 -20.41 7.31
C SER A 315 -19.98 -21.50 7.90
N LEU A 316 -18.67 -21.29 8.09
CA LEU A 316 -17.80 -22.25 8.78
C LEU A 316 -18.27 -22.51 10.22
N ILE A 317 -18.60 -21.43 10.95
CA ILE A 317 -19.09 -21.50 12.34
C ILE A 317 -20.36 -22.33 12.47
N LYS A 318 -21.29 -22.19 11.51
CA LYS A 318 -22.58 -22.90 11.48
C LYS A 318 -22.49 -24.32 10.91
N LEU A 319 -21.78 -24.51 9.79
CA LEU A 319 -21.53 -25.84 9.22
C LEU A 319 -20.67 -26.71 10.15
N GLY A 320 -19.85 -26.10 11.02
CA GLY A 320 -19.15 -26.81 12.09
C GLY A 320 -20.03 -27.35 13.22
N THR A 321 -21.34 -27.11 13.19
CA THR A 321 -22.31 -27.53 14.22
C THR A 321 -23.48 -28.36 13.66
N ILE A 322 -23.41 -28.76 12.38
CA ILE A 322 -24.45 -29.51 11.64
C ILE A 322 -23.81 -30.79 11.08
#